data_AF-A0A937PZT2-F1
#
_entry.id   AF-A0A937PZT2-F1
#
_cell.length_a   1.000
_cell.length_b   1.000
_cell.length_c   1.000
_cell.angle_alpha   90.00
_cell.angle_beta   90.00
_cell.angle_gamma   90.00
#
_symmetry.space_group_name_H-M   'P 1'
#
loop_
_entity.id
_entity.type
_entity.pdbx_description
1 polymer ?
#
loop_
_entity_poly.entity_id
_entity_poly.type
_entity_poly.pdbx_seq_one_letter_code
_entity_poly.pdbx_strand_id
1 'polypeptide(L)'
;MLNIFKIAIRNLLRYKRRTLLTASLVAIGVVFVLVFISVSGAFKSIMIGQITDSFLGHIQIHKMGYLASIDTLPLTMNMDAKAVKKVEEAISRISEIEAYSPRI
;
A
#
# COMPACT_ATOMS: atom_id res chain seq x y z
N MET A 1 -38.35 -20.51 19.66
CA MET A 1 -37.51 -20.08 18.52
C MET A 1 -36.76 -21.25 17.85
N LEU A 2 -36.13 -22.16 18.61
CA LEU A 2 -35.43 -23.35 18.06
C LEU A 2 -36.26 -24.21 17.08
N ASN A 3 -37.56 -24.38 17.33
CA ASN A 3 -38.45 -25.13 16.44
C ASN A 3 -38.60 -24.46 15.06
N ILE A 4 -38.65 -23.13 15.00
CA ILE A 4 -38.76 -22.38 13.75
C ILE A 4 -37.46 -22.54 12.93
N PHE A 5 -36.30 -22.45 13.59
CA PHE A 5 -35.01 -22.69 12.96
C PHE A 5 -34.90 -24.11 12.37
N LYS A 6 -35.36 -25.11 13.12
CA LYS A 6 -35.39 -26.52 12.69
C LYS A 6 -36.30 -26.74 11.47
N ILE A 7 -37.44 -26.05 11.42
CA ILE A 7 -38.36 -26.08 10.29
C ILE A 7 -37.74 -25.40 9.06
N ALA A 8 -37.09 -24.24 9.24
CA ALA A 8 -36.44 -23.51 8.17
C ALA A 8 -35.32 -24.33 7.50
N ILE A 9 -34.45 -24.97 8.28
CA ILE A 9 -33.38 -25.85 7.75
C ILE A 9 -33.96 -27.02 6.96
N ARG A 10 -34.99 -27.70 7.51
CA ARG A 10 -35.66 -28.80 6.80
C ARG A 10 -36.29 -28.33 5.50
N ASN A 11 -36.85 -27.12 5.47
CA ASN A 11 -37.44 -26.54 4.27
C ASN A 11 -36.37 -26.27 3.19
N LEU A 12 -35.24 -25.68 3.57
CA LEU A 12 -34.10 -25.44 2.66
C LEU A 12 -33.53 -26.75 2.10
N LEU A 13 -33.38 -27.77 2.95
CA LEU A 13 -32.87 -29.08 2.55
C LEU A 13 -33.86 -29.87 1.68
N ARG A 14 -35.17 -29.58 1.76
CA ARG A 14 -36.20 -30.18 0.91
C ARG A 14 -36.17 -29.60 -0.51
N TYR A 15 -36.00 -28.29 -0.63
CA TYR A 15 -36.01 -27.57 -1.92
C TYR A 15 -34.60 -27.23 -2.41
N LYS A 16 -33.71 -28.24 -2.46
CA LYS A 16 -32.27 -28.06 -2.74
C LYS A 16 -31.96 -27.25 -3.99
N ARG A 17 -32.67 -27.49 -5.11
CA ARG A 17 -32.42 -26.77 -6.38
C ARG A 17 -32.66 -25.27 -6.25
N ARG A 18 -33.80 -24.87 -5.66
CA ARG A 18 -34.15 -23.46 -5.46
C ARG A 18 -33.20 -22.80 -4.47
N THR A 19 -32.95 -23.45 -3.34
CA THR A 19 -32.03 -22.93 -2.31
C THR A 19 -30.62 -22.74 -2.86
N LEU A 20 -30.12 -23.72 -3.65
CA LEU A 20 -28.80 -23.63 -4.27
C LEU A 20 -28.72 -22.43 -5.22
N LEU A 21 -29.69 -22.25 -6.11
CA LEU A 21 -29.70 -21.11 -7.04
C LEU A 21 -29.67 -19.77 -6.29
N THR A 22 -30.51 -19.60 -5.27
CA THR A 22 -30.55 -18.34 -4.49
C THR A 22 -29.29 -18.13 -3.66
N ALA A 23 -28.77 -19.18 -3.02
CA ALA A 23 -27.57 -19.08 -2.20
C ALA A 23 -26.34 -18.81 -3.06
N SER A 24 -26.21 -19.46 -4.22
CA SER A 24 -25.14 -19.21 -5.17
C SER A 24 -25.16 -17.79 -5.72
N LEU A 25 -26.33 -17.25 -6.06
CA LEU A 25 -26.45 -15.87 -6.52
C LEU A 25 -25.91 -14.88 -5.49
N VAL A 26 -26.30 -15.04 -4.23
CA VAL A 26 -25.81 -14.20 -3.12
C VAL A 26 -24.32 -14.41 -2.89
N ALA A 27 -23.86 -15.67 -2.86
CA ALA A 27 -22.46 -16.01 -2.64
C ALA A 27 -21.55 -15.41 -3.71
N ILE A 28 -21.92 -15.53 -5.00
CA ILE A 28 -21.18 -14.93 -6.11
C ILE A 28 -21.10 -13.41 -5.97
N GLY A 29 -22.22 -12.76 -5.63
CA GLY A 29 -22.24 -11.31 -5.39
C GLY A 29 -21.29 -10.88 -4.27
N VAL A 30 -21.31 -11.59 -3.14
CA VAL A 30 -20.41 -11.32 -2.01
C VAL A 30 -18.95 -11.55 -2.39
N VAL A 31 -18.65 -12.63 -3.13
CA VAL A 31 -17.29 -12.92 -3.60
C VAL A 31 -16.77 -11.77 -4.47
N PHE A 32 -17.57 -11.24 -5.40
CA PHE A 32 -17.15 -10.11 -6.21
C PHE A 32 -16.86 -8.85 -5.38
N VAL A 33 -17.70 -8.55 -4.40
CA VAL A 33 -17.47 -7.41 -3.48
C VAL A 33 -16.18 -7.60 -2.68
N LEU A 34 -15.94 -8.80 -2.15
CA LEU A 34 -14.73 -9.11 -1.39
C LEU A 34 -13.47 -9.04 -2.25
N VAL A 35 -13.50 -9.56 -3.47
CA VAL A 35 -12.39 -9.47 -4.43
C VAL A 35 -12.11 -8.01 -4.73
N PHE A 36 -13.13 -7.21 -5.03
CA PHE A 36 -12.95 -5.78 -5.32
C PHE A 36 -12.29 -5.05 -4.16
N ILE A 37 -12.80 -5.20 -2.93
CA ILE A 37 -12.24 -4.55 -1.74
C ILE A 37 -10.79 -4.99 -1.50
N SER A 38 -10.53 -6.30 -1.58
CA SER A 38 -9.20 -6.87 -1.32
C SER A 38 -8.19 -6.38 -2.35
N VAL A 39 -8.55 -6.39 -3.62
CA VAL A 39 -7.69 -5.94 -4.72
C VAL A 39 -7.42 -4.45 -4.61
N SER A 40 -8.45 -3.61 -4.40
CA SER A 40 -8.26 -2.17 -4.20
C SER A 40 -7.39 -1.85 -2.98
N GLY A 41 -7.57 -2.56 -1.87
CA GLY A 41 -6.72 -2.43 -0.69
C GLY A 41 -5.26 -2.84 -0.95
N ALA A 42 -5.07 -3.97 -1.63
CA ALA A 42 -3.74 -4.46 -2.02
C ALA A 42 -3.03 -3.49 -2.97
N PHE A 43 -3.72 -2.95 -3.97
CA PHE A 43 -3.16 -1.94 -4.87
C PHE A 43 -2.69 -0.70 -4.12
N LYS A 44 -3.46 -0.22 -3.13
CA LYS A 44 -3.03 0.90 -2.29
C LYS A 44 -1.76 0.56 -1.50
N SER A 45 -1.70 -0.62 -0.90
CA SER A 45 -0.52 -1.05 -0.13
C SER A 45 0.71 -1.25 -1.01
N ILE A 46 0.55 -1.84 -2.19
CA ILE A 46 1.63 -2.05 -3.16
C ILE A 46 2.10 -0.71 -3.71
N MET A 47 1.20 0.21 -4.03
CA MET A 47 1.57 1.53 -4.52
C MET A 47 2.37 2.30 -3.46
N ILE A 48 1.96 2.27 -2.19
CA ILE A 48 2.73 2.88 -1.09
C ILE A 48 4.08 2.19 -0.90
N GLY A 49 4.10 0.85 -0.86
CA GLY A 49 5.31 0.06 -0.65
C GLY A 49 6.31 0.20 -1.80
N GLN A 50 5.89 0.09 -3.05
CA GLN A 50 6.78 0.26 -4.20
C GLN A 50 7.33 1.69 -4.28
N ILE A 51 6.50 2.71 -4.05
CA ILE A 51 6.97 4.10 -4.11
C ILE A 51 7.94 4.40 -2.95
N THR A 52 7.64 3.92 -1.74
CA THR A 52 8.42 4.21 -0.53
C THR A 52 9.68 3.36 -0.43
N ASP A 53 9.57 2.03 -0.62
CA ASP A 53 10.67 1.09 -0.42
C ASP A 53 11.59 0.98 -1.64
N SER A 54 11.10 1.20 -2.87
CA SER A 54 11.93 1.08 -4.08
C SER A 54 12.44 2.41 -4.65
N PHE A 55 11.74 3.54 -4.45
CA PHE A 55 12.03 4.75 -5.25
C PHE A 55 12.36 6.03 -4.49
N LEU A 56 12.06 6.18 -3.20
CA LEU A 56 12.34 7.45 -2.51
C LEU A 56 13.30 7.38 -1.33
N GLY A 57 13.52 6.21 -0.72
CA GLY A 57 14.09 6.17 0.62
C GLY A 57 13.14 6.87 1.61
N HIS A 58 13.18 6.50 2.88
CA HIS A 58 12.25 7.09 3.85
C HIS A 58 12.47 8.61 4.06
N ILE A 59 13.67 9.11 3.76
CA ILE A 59 14.08 10.50 3.93
C ILE A 59 14.98 10.91 2.74
N GLN A 60 14.75 12.11 2.19
CA GLN A 60 15.65 12.72 1.21
C GLN A 60 16.20 14.04 1.74
N ILE A 61 17.51 14.23 1.55
CA ILE A 61 18.22 15.46 1.94
C ILE A 61 18.61 16.18 0.67
N HIS A 62 18.14 17.43 0.52
CA HIS A 62 18.38 18.27 -0.65
C HIS A 62 19.00 19.61 -0.24
N LYS A 63 19.68 20.27 -1.17
CA LYS A 63 20.14 21.65 -0.97
C LYS A 63 18.95 22.58 -0.77
N MET A 64 19.07 23.53 0.16
CA MET A 64 18.05 24.55 0.39
C MET A 64 17.69 25.25 -0.94
N GLY A 65 16.40 25.36 -1.25
CA GLY A 65 15.90 25.94 -2.50
C GLY A 65 15.70 24.96 -3.66
N TYR A 66 16.14 23.70 -3.52
CA TYR A 66 15.94 22.67 -4.55
C TYR A 66 14.45 22.45 -4.89
N LEU A 67 13.59 22.36 -3.87
CA LEU A 67 12.14 22.16 -4.05
C LEU A 67 11.45 23.31 -4.80
N ALA A 68 11.97 24.54 -4.71
CA ALA A 68 11.43 25.70 -5.41
C ALA A 68 11.83 25.77 -6.90
N SER A 69 12.76 24.91 -7.31
CA SER A 69 13.34 24.91 -8.66
C SER A 69 13.07 23.61 -9.44
N ILE A 70 12.25 22.70 -8.89
CA ILE A 70 11.97 21.38 -9.49
C ILE A 70 11.47 21.53 -10.93
N ASP A 71 10.60 22.51 -11.18
CA ASP A 71 10.03 22.76 -12.52
C ASP A 71 11.07 23.18 -13.57
N THR A 72 12.25 23.65 -13.13
CA THR A 72 13.33 24.14 -14.00
C THR A 72 14.52 23.17 -14.14
N LEU A 73 14.53 22.04 -13.41
CA LEU A 73 15.61 21.03 -13.40
C LEU A 73 17.04 21.65 -13.44
N PRO A 74 17.38 22.60 -12.56
CA PRO A 74 18.64 23.31 -12.66
C PRO A 74 19.81 22.38 -12.29
N LEU A 75 20.72 22.18 -13.25
CA LEU A 75 21.97 21.41 -13.08
C LEU A 75 22.95 22.00 -12.03
N THR A 76 22.59 23.14 -11.42
CA THR A 76 23.44 23.92 -10.50
C THR A 76 23.10 23.72 -9.02
N MET A 77 22.07 22.93 -8.70
CA MET A 77 21.56 22.76 -7.32
C MET A 77 22.07 21.50 -6.61
N ASN A 78 23.09 20.84 -7.16
CA ASN A 78 23.78 19.73 -6.50
C ASN A 78 24.40 20.17 -5.18
N MET A 79 24.46 19.25 -4.21
CA MET A 79 25.13 19.48 -2.93
C MET A 79 26.64 19.57 -3.14
N ASP A 80 27.27 20.57 -2.56
CA ASP A 80 28.72 20.70 -2.60
C ASP A 80 29.39 19.58 -1.79
N ALA A 81 30.61 19.18 -2.15
CA ALA A 81 31.34 18.09 -1.48
C ALA A 81 31.47 18.27 0.05
N LYS A 82 31.55 19.52 0.53
CA LYS A 82 31.57 19.83 1.98
C LYS A 82 30.22 19.55 2.65
N ALA A 83 29.11 19.82 1.96
CA ALA A 83 27.77 19.57 2.46
C ALA A 83 27.47 18.07 2.51
N VAL A 84 27.92 17.32 1.49
CA VAL A 84 27.81 15.85 1.46
C VAL A 84 28.56 15.22 2.64
N LYS A 85 29.82 15.60 2.87
CA LYS A 85 30.62 15.09 4.01
C LYS A 85 29.97 15.37 5.36
N LYS A 86 29.41 16.56 5.55
CA LYS A 86 28.70 16.92 6.79
C LYS A 86 27.48 16.02 7.04
N VAL A 87 26.77 15.64 5.98
CA VAL A 87 25.62 14.74 6.06
C VAL A 87 26.07 13.30 6.34
N GLU A 88 27.14 12.81 5.70
CA GLU A 88 27.71 11.49 5.98
C GLU A 88 28.20 11.36 7.44
N GLU A 89 28.87 12.38 7.96
CA GLU A 89 29.31 12.43 9.37
C GLU A 89 28.15 12.47 10.36
N ALA A 90 27.00 13.04 9.99
CA ALA A 90 25.81 13.08 10.83
C ALA A 90 25.06 11.74 10.79
N ILE A 91 24.91 11.15 9.60
CA ILE A 91 24.23 9.87 9.38
C ILE A 91 24.98 8.73 10.06
N SER A 92 26.32 8.70 9.97
CA SER A 92 27.16 7.66 10.58
C SER A 92 27.08 7.61 12.12
N ARG A 93 26.56 8.66 12.76
CA ARG A 93 26.34 8.70 14.22
C ARG A 93 24.99 8.14 14.65
N ILE A 94 24.09 7.85 13.72
CA ILE A 94 22.73 7.37 13.98
C ILE A 94 22.68 5.88 13.64
N SER A 95 22.63 5.03 14.67
CA SER A 95 22.63 3.57 14.54
C SER A 95 21.39 3.00 13.86
N GLU A 96 20.29 3.77 13.82
CA GLU A 96 18.99 3.39 13.30
C GLU A 96 18.91 3.54 11.77
N ILE A 97 19.93 4.12 11.12
CA ILE A 97 19.99 4.26 9.67
C ILE A 97 20.60 2.99 9.08
N GLU A 98 19.78 2.19 8.40
CA GLU A 98 20.19 0.92 7.79
C GLU A 98 21.09 1.11 6.55
N ALA A 99 20.76 2.07 5.69
CA ALA A 99 21.52 2.37 4.48
C ALA A 99 21.28 3.81 3.98
N TYR A 100 22.25 4.35 3.24
CA TYR A 100 22.11 5.59 2.50
C TYR A 100 22.76 5.47 1.12
N SER A 101 22.27 6.24 0.15
CA SER A 101 22.83 6.27 -1.21
C SER A 101 22.82 7.70 -1.75
N PRO A 102 23.94 8.23 -2.26
CA PRO A 102 23.97 9.50 -2.95
C PRO A 102 23.25 9.38 -4.31
N ARG A 103 22.44 10.38 -4.64
CA ARG A 103 21.84 10.52 -5.98
C ARG A 103 22.66 11.49 -6.81
N ILE A 104 23.02 11.07 -8.03
CA ILE A 104 23.77 11.84 -9.03
C ILE A 104 22.80 12.60 -9.92
#